data_AF-A0A7V9FER9-F1
#
_entry.id   AF-A0A7V9FER9-F1
#
_cell.length_a   1.000
_cell.length_b   1.000
_cell.length_c   1.000
_cell.angle_alpha   90.00
_cell.angle_beta   90.00
_cell.angle_gamma   90.00
#
_symmetry.space_group_name_H-M   'P 1'
#
loop_
_entity.id
_entity.type
_entity.pdbx_description
1 polymer ?
#
loop_
_entity_poly.entity_id
_entity_poly.type
_entity_poly.pdbx_seq_one_letter_code
_entity_poly.pdbx_strand_id
1 'polypeptide(L)' 'MRTREERLALLEPLLARRILVLDGAMGTMIQTYGLTEADYRGDRFARWPSDLKGHNDLLTLTQPQVIHAIHAAYLEAGAD' A
#
# COMPACT_ATOMS: atom_id res chain seq x y z
N MET A 1 4.05 -15.83 -14.45
CA MET A 1 3.37 -14.62 -13.94
C MET A 1 2.49 -14.10 -15.07
N ARG A 2 1.21 -13.75 -14.83
CA ARG A 2 0.32 -13.29 -15.91
C ARG A 2 0.77 -11.95 -16.49
N THR A 3 0.69 -11.75 -17.81
CA THR A 3 0.96 -10.45 -18.46
C THR A 3 -0.07 -9.40 -18.04
N ARG A 4 0.20 -8.12 -18.33
CA ARG A 4 -0.78 -7.05 -18.07
C ARG A 4 -2.09 -7.30 -18.84
N GLU A 5 -1.99 -7.70 -20.10
CA GLU A 5 -3.13 -8.02 -20.96
C GLU A 5 -3.93 -9.19 -20.39
N GLU A 6 -3.26 -10.27 -19.98
CA GLU A 6 -3.91 -11.43 -19.35
C GLU A 6 -4.62 -11.07 -18.04
N ARG A 7 -4.09 -10.14 -17.24
CA ARG A 7 -4.76 -9.68 -16.02
C ARG A 7 -5.97 -8.80 -16.31
N LEU A 8 -5.86 -7.87 -17.26
CA LEU A 8 -6.96 -6.97 -17.63
C LEU A 8 -8.14 -7.73 -18.23
N ALA A 9 -7.86 -8.77 -19.03
CA ALA A 9 -8.89 -9.63 -19.61
C ALA A 9 -9.76 -10.37 -18.57
N LEU A 10 -9.33 -10.43 -17.29
CA LEU A 10 -10.10 -11.03 -16.20
C LEU A 10 -11.15 -10.09 -15.61
N LEU A 11 -10.98 -8.78 -15.76
CA LEU A 11 -11.82 -7.79 -15.07
C LEU A 11 -13.27 -7.83 -15.57
N GLU A 12 -13.50 -7.76 -16.88
CA GLU A 12 -14.85 -7.76 -17.46
C GLU A 12 -15.66 -9.02 -17.08
N PRO A 13 -15.12 -10.25 -17.24
CA PRO A 13 -15.86 -11.45 -16.83
C PRO A 13 -16.15 -11.52 -15.32
N LEU A 14 -15.27 -10.99 -14.48
CA LEU A 14 -15.45 -11.00 -13.03
C LEU A 14 -16.51 -9.98 -12.58
N LEU A 15 -16.46 -8.77 -13.13
CA LEU A 15 -17.45 -7.70 -12.88
C LEU A 15 -18.87 -8.11 -13.30
N ALA A 16 -19.01 -8.94 -14.34
CA ALA A 16 -20.31 -9.46 -14.77
C ALA A 16 -20.88 -10.54 -13.82
N ARG A 17 -20.05 -11.16 -12.97
CA ARG A 17 -20.43 -12.29 -12.10
C ARG A 17 -20.61 -11.90 -10.65
N ARG A 18 -19.88 -10.90 -10.17
CA ARG A 18 -19.94 -10.40 -8.79
C ARG A 18 -19.43 -8.98 -8.68
N ILE A 19 -19.72 -8.36 -7.54
CA ILE A 19 -19.10 -7.10 -7.14
C ILE A 19 -17.63 -7.37 -6.82
N LEU A 20 -16.74 -6.55 -7.39
CA LEU A 20 -15.33 -6.48 -7.03
C LEU A 20 -15.13 -5.39 -5.97
N VAL A 21 -14.31 -5.68 -4.97
CA VAL A 21 -14.08 -4.79 -3.83
C VAL A 21 -12.67 -4.24 -3.91
N LEU A 22 -12.54 -2.91 -3.98
CA LEU A 22 -11.24 -2.25 -3.87
C LEU A 22 -10.81 -2.18 -2.40
N ASP A 23 -9.52 -2.02 -2.18
CA ASP A 23 -8.96 -1.83 -0.85
C ASP A 23 -9.44 -0.52 -0.19
N GLY A 24 -9.14 -0.40 1.10
CA GLY A 24 -9.58 0.74 1.90
C GLY A 24 -8.53 1.86 2.01
N ALA A 25 -8.79 2.79 2.93
CA ALA A 25 -7.93 3.94 3.16
C ALA A 25 -6.52 3.55 3.68
N MET A 26 -5.51 3.67 2.83
CA MET A 26 -4.10 3.43 3.19
C MET A 26 -3.59 4.35 4.30
N GLY A 27 -3.88 5.66 4.21
CA GLY A 27 -3.40 6.65 5.18
C GLY A 27 -3.90 6.39 6.60
N THR A 28 -5.18 6.01 6.76
CA THR A 28 -5.75 5.66 8.06
C THR A 28 -5.08 4.42 8.64
N MET A 29 -4.81 3.41 7.82
CA MET A 29 -4.09 2.21 8.26
C MET A 29 -2.66 2.54 8.68
N ILE A 30 -1.95 3.39 7.94
CA ILE A 30 -0.57 3.81 8.30
C ILE A 30 -0.54 4.52 9.67
N GLN A 31 -1.55 5.33 9.98
CA GLN A 31 -1.63 6.04 11.26
C GLN A 31 -1.66 5.08 12.47
N THR A 32 -2.21 3.86 12.33
CA THR A 32 -2.29 2.90 13.45
C THR A 32 -0.93 2.32 13.84
N TYR A 33 0.07 2.38 12.97
CA TYR A 33 1.43 1.90 13.23
C TYR A 33 2.26 2.87 14.08
N GLY A 34 1.78 4.10 14.34
CA GLY A 34 2.45 5.05 15.22
C GLY A 34 3.84 5.50 14.72
N LEU A 35 4.05 5.49 13.40
CA LEU A 35 5.34 5.76 12.78
C LEU A 35 5.90 7.15 13.15
N THR A 36 7.21 7.18 13.34
CA THR A 36 8.01 8.35 13.72
C THR A 36 8.73 8.94 12.53
N GLU A 37 9.26 10.16 12.67
CA GLU A 37 10.07 10.82 11.63
C GLU A 37 11.25 9.94 11.15
N ALA A 38 11.88 9.19 12.06
CA ALA A 38 12.96 8.28 11.72
C ALA A 38 12.49 7.15 10.77
N ASP A 39 11.27 6.66 10.95
CA ASP A 39 10.70 5.59 10.11
C ASP A 39 10.41 6.08 8.68
N TYR A 40 9.94 7.33 8.53
CA TYR A 40 9.74 7.97 7.22
C TYR A 40 11.06 8.30 6.52
N ARG A 41 12.13 8.59 7.29
CA ARG A 41 13.46 8.84 6.72
C ARG A 41 14.15 7.57 6.26
N GLY A 42 14.12 6.53 7.09
CA GLY A 42 15.00 5.37 6.96
C GLY A 42 16.47 5.77 6.75
N ASP A 43 17.26 4.85 6.21
CA ASP A 43 18.66 5.15 5.88
C ASP A 43 18.76 6.07 4.65
N ARG A 44 17.85 5.90 3.69
CA ARG A 44 17.88 6.59 2.39
C ARG A 44 17.74 8.11 2.51
N PHE A 45 16.95 8.59 3.47
CA PHE A 45 16.66 10.01 3.65
C PHE A 45 17.12 10.55 5.02
N ALA A 46 18.03 9.83 5.70
CA ALA A 46 18.53 10.21 7.02
C ALA A 46 19.06 11.66 7.09
N ARG A 47 19.65 12.16 6.00
CA ARG A 47 20.23 13.52 5.90
C ARG A 47 19.35 14.54 5.19
N TRP A 48 18.08 14.23 4.93
CA TRP A 48 17.18 15.17 4.26
C TRP A 48 16.94 16.41 5.15
N PRO A 49 16.99 17.65 4.63
CA PRO A 49 17.06 18.85 5.47
C PRO A 49 15.72 19.26 6.11
N SER A 50 14.60 18.70 5.68
CA SER A 50 13.25 19.00 6.19
C SER A 50 12.57 17.76 6.75
N ASP A 51 11.50 17.94 7.51
CA ASP A 51 10.67 16.84 8.01
C ASP A 51 9.97 16.09 6.86
N LEU A 52 9.85 14.77 7.01
CA LEU A 52 9.27 13.85 6.03
C LEU A 52 8.04 13.11 6.54
N LYS A 53 7.78 13.12 7.85
CA LYS A 53 6.61 12.48 8.45
C LYS A 53 5.32 13.02 7.82
N GLY A 54 4.45 12.10 7.44
CA GLY A 54 3.21 12.37 6.71
C GLY A 54 3.32 12.15 5.20
N HIS A 55 4.54 12.07 4.65
CA HIS A 55 4.75 11.69 3.25
C HIS A 55 4.72 10.16 3.11
N ASN A 56 3.51 9.59 3.08
CA ASN A 56 3.29 8.15 3.12
C ASN A 56 3.91 7.39 1.94
N ASP A 57 4.06 8.00 0.76
CA ASP A 57 4.67 7.35 -0.39
C ASP A 57 6.12 6.89 -0.12
N LEU A 58 6.85 7.61 0.74
CA LEU A 58 8.22 7.26 1.14
C LEU A 58 8.28 5.92 1.89
N LEU A 59 7.21 5.53 2.58
CA LEU A 59 7.16 4.29 3.35
C LEU A 59 7.24 3.06 2.44
N THR A 60 6.92 3.17 1.16
CA THR A 60 7.20 2.09 0.18
C THR A 60 8.70 1.78 0.08
N LEU A 61 9.54 2.78 0.33
CA LEU A 61 11.00 2.67 0.27
C LEU A 61 11.63 2.44 1.64
N THR A 62 11.11 3.08 2.69
CA THR A 62 11.71 3.06 4.03
C THR A 62 11.10 2.02 4.95
N GLN A 63 9.83 1.65 4.75
CA GLN A 63 9.08 0.67 5.54
C GLN A 63 8.26 -0.28 4.64
N PRO A 64 8.87 -0.95 3.65
CA PRO A 64 8.14 -1.78 2.67
C PRO A 64 7.31 -2.90 3.32
N GLN A 65 7.77 -3.42 4.46
CA GLN A 65 7.07 -4.43 5.24
C GLN A 65 5.74 -3.93 5.83
N VAL A 66 5.66 -2.65 6.23
CA VAL A 66 4.42 -2.05 6.74
C VAL A 66 3.41 -1.89 5.61
N ILE A 67 3.86 -1.38 4.45
CA ILE A 67 3.00 -1.25 3.26
C ILE A 67 2.49 -2.62 2.79
N HIS A 68 3.37 -3.62 2.74
CA HIS A 68 2.97 -4.99 2.43
C HIS A 68 1.94 -5.55 3.42
N ALA A 69 2.16 -5.36 4.72
CA ALA A 69 1.24 -5.82 5.75
C ALA A 69 -0.16 -5.19 5.60
N ILE A 70 -0.24 -3.91 5.23
CA ILE A 70 -1.52 -3.22 5.00
C ILE A 70 -2.24 -3.80 3.77
N HIS A 71 -1.55 -3.98 2.65
CA HIS A 71 -2.17 -4.61 1.46
C HIS A 71 -2.62 -6.05 1.74
N ALA A 72 -1.82 -6.82 2.48
CA ALA A 72 -2.18 -8.17 2.89
C ALA A 72 -3.44 -8.18 3.78
N ALA A 73 -3.56 -7.23 4.71
CA ALA A 73 -4.74 -7.12 5.56
C ALA A 73 -6.01 -6.79 4.75
N TYR A 74 -5.93 -5.92 3.74
CA TYR A 74 -7.07 -5.66 2.86
C TYR A 74 -7.44 -6.86 1.99
N LEU A 75 -6.44 -7.56 1.45
CA LEU A 75 -6.65 -8.79 0.69
C LEU A 75 -7.33 -9.88 1.55
N GLU A 76 -6.88 -10.06 2.79
CA GLU A 76 -7.49 -11.01 3.73
C GLU A 76 -8.91 -10.60 4.14
N ALA A 77 -9.19 -9.30 4.22
CA ALA A 77 -10.53 -8.76 4.44
C ALA A 77 -11.47 -8.90 3.22
N GLY A 78 -10.97 -9.38 2.08
CA GLY A 78 -11.76 -9.64 0.87
C GLY A 78 -11.71 -8.55 -0.20
N ALA A 79 -10.71 -7.66 -0.17
CA ALA A 79 -10.39 -6.83 -1.34
C ALA A 79 -9.85 -7.72 -2.48
N ASP A 80 -10.07 -7.28 -3.73
CA ASP A 80 -9.77 -7.98 -4.98
C ASP A 80 -8.53 -7.45 -5.72
#